data_AF-A0A432V6X8-F1
#
_entry.id   AF-A0A432V6X8-F1
#
_cell.length_a   1.000
_cell.length_b   1.000
_cell.length_c   1.000
_cell.angle_alpha   90.00
_cell.angle_beta   90.00
_cell.angle_gamma   90.00
#
_symmetry.space_group_name_H-M   'P 1'
#
loop_
_entity.id
_entity.type
_entity.pdbx_description
1 polymer ?
#
loop_
_entity_poly.entity_id
_entity_poly.type
_entity_poly.pdbx_seq_one_letter_code
_entity_poly.pdbx_strand_id
1 'polypeptide(L)' 'MTCRYCKRSHNYRPDDLIQIFGDMDTDDLARRMKCEQGHTGLMSVESFSPTGKEAVGLRIRRLVAIKIQRIPIWRED' A
#
# COMPACT_ATOMS: atom_id res chain seq x y z
N MET A 1 5.34 -2.51 -5.30
CA MET A 1 4.15 -1.77 -5.81
C MET A 1 4.59 -0.54 -6.57
N THR A 2 4.06 -0.35 -7.78
CA THR A 2 4.54 0.67 -8.72
C THR A 2 3.37 1.44 -9.30
N CYS A 3 3.38 2.77 -9.16
CA CYS A 3 2.37 3.61 -9.80
C CYS A 3 2.63 3.69 -11.30
N ARG A 4 1.68 3.28 -12.14
CA ARG A 4 1.86 3.32 -13.60
C ARG A 4 1.91 4.74 -14.16
N TYR A 5 1.43 5.75 -13.44
CA TYR A 5 1.49 7.16 -13.84
C TYR A 5 2.84 7.79 -13.48
N CYS A 6 3.14 7.95 -12.18
CA CYS A 6 4.37 8.62 -11.72
C CYS A 6 5.62 7.72 -11.70
N LYS A 7 5.48 6.42 -12.03
CA LYS A 7 6.55 5.41 -12.12
C LYS A 7 7.33 5.16 -10.82
N ARG A 8 6.89 5.70 -9.69
CA ARG A 8 7.51 5.46 -8.39
C ARG A 8 7.14 4.07 -7.87
N SER A 9 8.14 3.40 -7.30
CA SER A 9 8.02 2.07 -6.72
C SER A 9 8.30 2.09 -5.22
N HIS A 10 7.46 1.37 -4.48
CA HIS A 10 7.62 1.15 -3.05
C HIS A 10 7.50 -0.33 -2.72
N ASN A 11 8.37 -0.78 -1.82
CA ASN A 11 8.33 -2.13 -1.28
C ASN A 11 7.71 -2.07 0.11
N TYR A 12 6.83 -3.03 0.40
CA TYR A 12 6.13 -3.16 1.66
C TYR A 12 6.28 -4.59 2.15
N ARG A 13 6.17 -4.79 3.46
CA ARG A 13 5.98 -6.16 3.97
C ARG A 13 4.53 -6.60 3.76
N PRO A 14 4.29 -7.88 3.44
CA PRO A 14 2.93 -8.41 3.35
C PRO A 14 2.12 -8.18 4.63
N ASP A 15 2.71 -8.42 5.80
CA ASP A 15 2.04 -8.27 7.10
C ASP A 15 1.49 -6.85 7.33
N ASP A 16 2.26 -5.83 6.94
CA ASP A 16 1.86 -4.42 7.04
C ASP A 16 0.64 -4.14 6.14
N LEU A 17 0.61 -4.73 4.95
CA LEU A 17 -0.48 -4.56 3.99
C LEU A 17 -1.74 -5.30 4.44
N ILE A 18 -1.59 -6.50 5.01
CA ILE A 18 -2.69 -7.28 5.59
C ILE A 18 -3.35 -6.51 6.74
N GLN A 19 -2.55 -5.82 7.58
CA GLN A 19 -3.09 -5.01 8.66
C GLN A 19 -3.97 -3.84 8.16
N ILE A 20 -3.70 -3.31 6.95
CA ILE A 20 -4.42 -2.16 6.38
C ILE A 20 -5.61 -2.58 5.52
N PHE A 21 -5.41 -3.57 4.66
CA PHE A 21 -6.37 -3.94 3.61
C PHE A 21 -7.12 -5.25 3.90
N GLY A 22 -6.68 -6.01 4.89
CA GLY A 22 -7.09 -7.39 5.13
C GLY A 22 -6.31 -8.38 4.27
N ASP A 23 -6.63 -9.66 4.44
CA ASP A 23 -6.11 -10.74 3.60
C ASP A 23 -6.83 -10.71 2.24
N MET A 24 -6.09 -10.40 1.18
CA MET A 24 -6.61 -10.31 -0.18
C MET A 24 -5.52 -10.55 -1.23
N ASP A 25 -5.94 -10.91 -2.45
CA ASP A 25 -5.03 -11.09 -3.57
C ASP A 25 -4.41 -9.77 -4.07
N THR A 26 -3.40 -9.91 -4.93
CA THR A 26 -2.63 -8.78 -5.46
C THR A 26 -3.44 -7.87 -6.39
N ASP A 27 -4.45 -8.39 -7.07
CA ASP A 27 -5.27 -7.62 -8.03
C ASP A 27 -6.29 -6.74 -7.29
N ASP A 28 -6.91 -7.27 -6.24
CA ASP A 28 -7.73 -6.49 -5.32
C ASP A 28 -6.92 -5.40 -4.61
N LEU A 29 -5.73 -5.75 -4.14
CA LEU A 29 -4.81 -4.81 -3.51
C LEU A 29 -4.40 -3.70 -4.48
N ALA A 30 -4.12 -4.05 -5.75
CA ALA A 30 -3.80 -3.09 -6.81
C ALA A 30 -4.95 -2.10 -7.06
N ARG A 31 -6.21 -2.54 -6.95
CA ARG A 31 -7.39 -1.70 -7.12
C ARG A 31 -7.65 -0.76 -5.94
N ARG A 32 -7.32 -1.17 -4.72
CA ARG A 32 -7.57 -0.37 -3.49
C ARG A 32 -6.46 0.63 -3.17
N MET A 33 -5.22 0.33 -3.56
CA MET A 33 -4.07 1.20 -3.33
C MET A 33 -4.18 2.50 -4.13
N LYS A 34 -3.72 3.61 -3.53
CA LYS A 34 -3.65 4.92 -4.17
C LYS A 34 -2.22 5.46 -4.17
N CYS A 35 -1.86 6.19 -5.22
CA CYS A 35 -0.60 6.91 -5.27
C CYS A 35 -0.61 8.06 -4.23
N GLU A 36 0.53 8.31 -3.57
CA GLU A 36 0.68 9.42 -2.61
C GLU A 36 0.47 10.80 -3.26
N GLN A 37 0.63 10.91 -4.58
CA GLN A 37 0.36 12.13 -5.33
C GLN A 37 -1.12 12.28 -5.73
N GLY A 38 -2.00 11.43 -5.22
CA GLY A 38 -3.44 11.51 -5.50
C GLY A 38 -3.87 10.97 -6.86
N HIS A 39 -2.94 10.43 -7.66
CA HIS A 39 -3.29 9.79 -8.92
C HIS A 39 -4.12 8.52 -8.68
N THR A 40 -5.35 8.54 -9.21
CA THR A 40 -6.27 7.41 -9.23
C THR A 40 -6.05 6.65 -10.53
N GLY A 41 -5.23 5.60 -10.50
CA GLY A 41 -4.93 4.79 -11.67
C GLY A 41 -4.28 3.47 -11.28
N LEU A 42 -4.30 2.50 -12.21
CA LEU A 42 -3.81 1.12 -12.05
C LEU A 42 -2.44 1.09 -11.35
N MET A 43 -2.44 0.71 -10.08
CA MET A 43 -1.23 0.30 -9.38
C MET A 43 -0.79 -1.04 -9.95
N SER A 44 0.50 -1.24 -10.14
CA SER A 44 1.06 -2.57 -10.40
C SER A 44 1.54 -3.14 -9.08
N VAL A 45 1.02 -4.30 -8.71
CA VAL A 45 1.44 -5.06 -7.53
C VAL A 45 2.18 -6.30 -8.02
N GLU A 46 3.32 -6.57 -7.41
CA GLU A 46 4.12 -7.77 -7.68
C GLU A 46 4.68 -8.24 -6.34
N SER A 47 4.58 -9.54 -6.11
CA SER A 47 5.22 -10.23 -5.00
C SER A 47 6.52 -10.85 -5.46
N PHE A 48 7.60 -10.62 -4.71
CA PHE A 48 8.89 -11.24 -4.97
C PHE A 48 9.55 -11.61 -3.64
N SER A 49 10.42 -12.62 -3.68
CA SER A 49 11.25 -13.03 -2.56
C SER A 49 12.70 -12.68 -2.88
N PRO A 50 13.27 -11.60 -2.33
CA PRO A 50 14.63 -11.19 -2.67
C PRO A 50 15.65 -12.22 -2.17
N THR A 51 16.66 -12.48 -2.98
CA THR A 51 17.88 -13.14 -2.52
C THR A 51 18.61 -12.27 -1.49
N GLY A 52 19.52 -12.86 -0.73
CA GLY A 52 20.33 -12.11 0.24
C GLY A 52 21.06 -10.92 -0.38
N LYS A 53 21.53 -11.04 -1.63
CA LYS A 53 22.17 -9.96 -2.38
C LYS A 53 21.20 -8.85 -2.78
N GLU A 54 19.99 -9.19 -3.21
CA GLU A 54 18.95 -8.21 -3.59
C GLU A 54 18.34 -7.52 -2.38
N ALA A 55 18.30 -8.20 -1.23
CA ALA A 55 17.84 -7.61 0.02
C ALA A 55 18.77 -6.49 0.52
N VAL A 56 20.07 -6.56 0.20
CA VAL A 56 21.04 -5.51 0.52
C VAL A 56 20.70 -4.25 -0.27
N GLY A 57 20.35 -3.18 0.45
CA GLY A 57 19.95 -1.90 -0.14
C GLY A 57 18.46 -1.81 -0.53
N LEU A 58 17.67 -2.87 -0.33
CA LEU A 58 16.23 -2.84 -0.56
C LEU A 58 15.55 -1.88 0.43
N ARG A 59 14.94 -0.81 -0.07
CA ARG A 59 14.18 0.14 0.75
C ARG A 59 12.78 -0.39 0.95
N ILE A 60 12.48 -0.84 2.16
CA ILE A 60 11.16 -1.33 2.59
C ILE A 60 10.49 -0.25 3.43
N ARG A 61 9.28 0.18 3.04
CA ARG A 61 8.41 1.03 3.86
C ARG A 61 7.75 0.15 4.93
N ARG A 62 7.85 0.57 6.19
CA ARG A 62 7.27 -0.12 7.34
C ARG A 62 6.08 0.65 7.88
N LEU A 63 5.01 -0.07 8.20
CA LEU A 63 3.89 0.49 8.94
C LEU A 63 4.33 0.77 10.39
N VAL A 64 4.19 2.03 10.82
CA VAL A 64 4.56 2.46 12.18
C VAL A 64 3.34 2.70 13.07
N ALA A 65 2.24 3.17 12.48
CA ALA A 65 0.97 3.41 13.16
C ALA A 65 -0.14 3.58 12.12
N ILE A 66 -1.39 3.28 12.51
CA ILE A 66 -2.59 3.63 11.76
C ILE A 66 -3.31 4.74 12.53
N LYS A 67 -3.49 5.89 11.90
CA LYS A 67 -4.27 7.00 12.48
C LYS A 67 -5.74 6.84 12.07
N ILE A 68 -6.62 6.65 13.05
CA ILE A 68 -8.07 6.59 12.84
C ILE A 68 -8.65 8.01 12.94
N GLN A 69 -9.37 8.46 11.91
CA GLN A 69 -10.13 9.71 11.93
C GLN A 69 -11.56 9.43 12.37
N ARG A 70 -11.99 10.02 13.49
CA ARG A 70 -13.39 9.98 13.94
C ARG A 70 -14.09 11.23 13.41
N ILE A 71 -15.13 11.03 12.60
CA ILE A 71 -15.94 12.11 12.02
C ILE A 71 -17.32 12.06 12.71
N PRO A 72 -17.72 13.09 13.47
CA PRO A 72 -19.03 13.11 14.11
C PRO A 72 -20.13 13.27 13.04
N ILE A 73 -21.24 12.53 13.22
CA ILE A 73 -22.43 12.62 12.38
C ILE A 73 -23.55 13.15 13.27
N TRP A 74 -24.05 14.33 12.94
CA TRP A 74 -25.14 15.00 13.66
C TRP A 74 -26.45 14.77 12.92
N ARG A 75 -27.53 14.60 13.67
CA ARG A 75 -28.90 14.60 13.16
C ARG A 75 -29.58 15.83 13.75
N GLU A 76 -30.29 16.56 12.91
CA GLU A 76 -31.19 17.63 13.35
C GLU A 76 -32.62 17.05 13.38
N ASP A 77 -33.32 17.29 14.48
CA ASP A 77 -34.75 16.97 14.67
C ASP A 77 -35.62 18.18 14.26
#